data_AF-A0A836IMH5-F1
#
_entry.id   AF-A0A836IMH5-F1
#
_cell.length_a   1.000
_cell.length_b   1.000
_cell.length_c   1.000
_cell.angle_alpha   90.00
_cell.angle_beta   90.00
_cell.angle_gamma   90.00
#
_symmetry.space_group_name_H-M   'P 1'
#
loop_
_entity.id
_entity.type
_entity.pdbx_description
1 polymer ?
#
loop_
_entity_poly.entity_id
_entity_poly.type
_entity_poly.pdbx_seq_one_letter_code
_entity_poly.pdbx_strand_id
1 'polypeptide(L)'
;MRSAAGAVQQAASAVGALRCHARFITRLYTSYYKGELFPNQLVRPVERLPRAVSLAAARKGQQTAAPSTLGSAKPASAASPEAVTWEDVDSTDLVHTNEQIRAVASEPRPALRRPYLPLGEVAKIELQGDYLTEGGLHQEALEYYGVVAKAYELAYPKHHPQLAGIRVKLAGAFRRTGRLGSSKANCEAALQILDSAAQPPLELIVEALFELGLTSEAMDDAAAGSFFEEAVTVVDTFHNSGQSHKMLRLLPRLGRRFNLNFEEKFLYFSPFDYDRVFALADQCLERAEAFYQARNDRAGVMRVLQQRKELIDKKFFNMRDFAGRIHTMRGHWKRRAQVLTNAPTPDELLRYSPTIHQVHRDFKYELNAPMGREKEVQPGVNRVVLDMGNPYRRSGVRSQRMLRDAEKNFEKYIRADAFDA
;
A
#
# COMPACT_ATOMS: atom_id res chain seq x y z
N MET A 1 40.74 5.85 71.69
CA MET A 1 40.47 6.77 72.82
C MET A 1 40.92 8.18 72.43
N ARG A 2 40.10 9.18 72.76
CA ARG A 2 40.37 10.64 72.82
C ARG A 2 40.46 11.45 71.51
N SER A 3 39.31 12.04 71.19
CA SER A 3 39.04 13.49 71.07
C SER A 3 40.11 14.48 70.57
N ALA A 4 39.63 15.29 69.61
CA ALA A 4 39.80 16.74 69.46
C ALA A 4 41.17 17.32 69.01
N ALA A 5 41.17 17.83 67.78
CA ALA A 5 41.88 19.03 67.32
C ALA A 5 41.07 19.53 66.12
N GLY A 6 40.56 20.75 66.06
CA GLY A 6 41.24 22.02 66.27
C GLY A 6 40.94 22.82 64.99
N ALA A 7 40.12 23.86 65.13
CA ALA A 7 39.61 24.64 64.01
C ALA A 7 40.74 25.37 63.26
N VAL A 8 40.72 25.27 61.93
CA VAL A 8 41.30 26.29 61.05
C VAL A 8 40.17 26.78 60.15
N GLN A 9 39.63 27.94 60.52
CA GLN A 9 38.81 28.77 59.65
C GLN A 9 39.70 29.26 58.50
N GLN A 10 39.52 28.68 57.32
CA GLN A 10 39.79 29.41 56.07
C GLN A 10 38.46 29.93 55.55
N ALA A 11 38.38 31.25 55.46
CA ALA A 11 37.27 31.99 54.88
C ALA A 11 37.16 31.60 53.39
N ALA A 12 36.34 30.59 53.11
CA ALA A 12 35.91 30.31 51.76
C ALA A 12 34.89 31.40 51.37
N SER A 13 35.36 32.29 50.49
CA SER A 13 34.55 33.26 49.78
C SER A 13 33.18 32.68 49.42
N ALA A 14 32.14 33.31 49.94
CA ALA A 14 30.75 33.02 49.59
C ALA A 14 30.48 33.45 48.14
N VAL A 15 30.95 32.65 47.18
CA VAL A 15 30.31 32.57 45.88
C VAL A 15 29.25 31.50 46.05
N GLY A 16 28.05 31.92 46.43
CA GLY A 16 26.88 31.07 46.41
C GLY A 16 26.70 30.54 45.00
N ALA A 17 27.24 29.36 44.71
CA ALA A 17 26.87 28.61 43.53
C ALA A 17 25.38 28.31 43.69
N LEU A 18 24.54 29.12 43.05
CA LEU A 18 23.14 28.80 42.81
C LEU A 18 23.13 27.43 42.13
N ARG A 19 22.96 26.38 42.93
CA ARG A 19 22.62 25.06 42.42
C ARG A 19 21.27 25.24 41.77
N CYS A 20 21.26 25.48 40.45
CA CYS A 20 20.06 25.40 39.64
C CYS A 20 19.48 24.00 39.89
N HIS A 21 18.46 23.91 40.76
CA HIS A 21 17.66 22.71 40.87
C HIS A 21 17.16 22.42 39.47
N ALA A 22 17.54 21.26 38.94
CA ALA A 22 17.03 20.77 37.67
C ALA A 22 15.51 20.74 37.80
N ARG A 23 14.84 21.73 37.20
CA ARG A 23 13.39 21.83 37.25
C ARG A 23 12.87 20.64 36.44
N PHE A 24 12.27 19.67 37.13
CA PHE A 24 11.50 18.61 36.49
C PHE A 24 10.23 19.26 35.92
N ILE A 25 10.26 19.60 34.63
CA ILE A 25 9.09 20.14 33.93
C ILE A 25 8.31 18.95 33.36
N THR A 26 7.13 18.68 33.92
CA THR A 26 6.16 17.73 33.37
C THR A 26 5.01 18.48 32.71
N ARG A 27 4.39 17.86 31.70
CA ARG A 27 3.19 18.42 31.04
C ARG A 27 1.94 17.94 31.78
N LEU A 28 1.16 18.86 32.33
CA LEU A 28 -0.12 18.56 33.00
C LEU A 28 -1.31 18.50 32.05
N TYR A 29 -1.14 18.99 30.80
CA TYR A 29 -2.18 19.05 29.77
C TYR A 29 -3.50 19.73 30.22
N THR A 30 -3.43 20.68 31.16
CA THR A 30 -4.60 21.41 31.69
C THR A 30 -5.17 22.45 30.72
N SER A 31 -4.30 23.10 29.94
CA SER A 31 -4.70 24.00 28.85
C SER A 31 -4.77 23.23 27.53
N TYR A 32 -5.46 23.81 26.53
CA TYR A 32 -5.51 23.25 25.18
C TYR A 32 -4.09 22.92 24.67
N TYR A 33 -3.88 21.65 24.34
CA TYR A 33 -2.63 21.14 23.78
C TYR A 33 -2.84 20.80 22.31
N LYS A 34 -2.13 21.50 21.42
CA LYS A 34 -2.18 21.21 19.99
C LYS A 34 -1.51 19.86 19.72
N GLY A 35 -2.18 19.00 18.95
CA GLY A 35 -1.63 17.72 18.51
C GLY A 35 -0.31 17.88 17.73
N GLU A 36 0.57 16.90 17.89
CA GLU A 36 1.85 16.87 17.19
C GLU A 36 1.66 16.29 15.77
N LEU A 37 2.39 16.84 14.80
CA LEU A 37 2.42 16.31 13.44
C LEU A 37 3.29 15.05 13.42
N PHE A 38 2.69 13.91 13.12
CA PHE A 38 3.38 12.62 13.14
C PHE A 38 3.13 11.83 11.85
N PRO A 39 4.10 11.04 11.34
CA PRO A 39 3.97 10.35 10.05
C PRO A 39 2.81 9.34 9.96
N ASN A 40 2.25 8.90 11.09
CA ASN A 40 1.09 8.03 11.09
C ASN A 40 -0.22 8.73 10.64
N GLN A 41 -0.22 10.06 10.59
CA GLN A 41 -1.35 10.89 10.13
C GLN A 41 -1.38 11.05 8.60
N LEU A 42 -0.50 10.38 7.85
CA LEU A 42 -0.50 10.44 6.40
C LEU A 42 -1.81 9.92 5.82
N VAL A 43 -2.38 10.67 4.87
CA VAL A 43 -3.59 10.27 4.14
C VAL A 43 -3.26 9.08 3.26
N ARG A 44 -3.88 7.94 3.56
CA ARG A 44 -3.67 6.72 2.79
C ARG A 44 -4.56 6.70 1.54
N PRO A 45 -4.05 6.23 0.40
CA PRO A 45 -4.91 5.95 -0.74
C PRO A 45 -5.81 4.75 -0.43
N VAL A 46 -7.02 4.77 -0.97
CA VAL A 46 -7.94 3.63 -0.93
C VAL A 46 -7.57 2.67 -2.05
N GLU A 47 -7.39 1.39 -1.74
CA GLU A 47 -7.13 0.36 -2.73
C GLU A 47 -8.35 0.09 -3.59
N ARG A 48 -8.14 -0.12 -4.89
CA ARG A 48 -9.21 -0.25 -5.88
C ARG A 48 -8.95 -1.44 -6.79
N LEU A 49 -10.03 -2.02 -7.28
CA LEU A 49 -9.97 -3.04 -8.30
C LEU A 49 -9.39 -2.46 -9.61
N PRO A 50 -8.54 -3.20 -10.35
CA PRO A 50 -8.05 -2.78 -11.66
C PRO A 50 -9.20 -2.58 -12.66
N ARG A 51 -9.08 -1.60 -13.57
CA ARG A 51 -10.14 -1.27 -14.56
C ARG A 51 -10.50 -2.43 -15.48
N ALA A 52 -9.56 -3.32 -15.74
CA ALA A 52 -9.74 -4.46 -16.64
C ALA A 52 -10.56 -5.60 -15.99
N VAL A 53 -10.70 -5.60 -14.67
CA VAL A 53 -11.36 -6.69 -13.93
C VAL A 53 -12.69 -6.19 -13.39
N SER A 54 -13.78 -6.82 -13.83
CA SER A 54 -15.09 -6.62 -13.20
C SER A 54 -15.18 -7.40 -11.89
N LEU A 55 -15.99 -6.92 -10.94
CA LEU A 55 -16.19 -7.61 -9.67
C LEU A 55 -16.80 -9.01 -9.89
N ALA A 56 -17.75 -9.17 -10.81
CA ALA A 56 -18.26 -10.48 -11.22
C ALA A 56 -17.18 -11.46 -11.70
N ALA A 57 -16.14 -10.97 -12.40
CA ALA A 57 -15.00 -11.79 -12.81
C ALA A 57 -14.05 -12.08 -11.63
N ALA A 58 -13.81 -11.09 -10.75
CA ALA A 58 -12.99 -11.26 -9.56
C ALA A 58 -13.56 -12.33 -8.60
N ARG A 59 -14.90 -12.39 -8.47
CA ARG A 59 -15.59 -13.35 -7.60
C ARG A 59 -15.53 -14.80 -8.07
N LYS A 60 -15.48 -15.04 -9.38
CA LYS A 60 -15.47 -16.42 -9.93
C LYS A 60 -14.11 -17.12 -9.76
N GLY A 61 -13.08 -16.39 -9.32
CA GLY A 61 -11.69 -16.79 -9.50
C GLY A 61 -11.36 -16.91 -10.99
N GLN A 62 -10.11 -16.76 -11.39
CA GLN A 62 -9.72 -17.17 -12.74
C GLN A 62 -9.84 -18.71 -12.85
N GLN A 63 -11.03 -19.22 -13.18
CA GLN A 63 -11.15 -20.52 -13.82
C GLN A 63 -10.61 -20.37 -15.25
N THR A 64 -9.60 -21.19 -15.57
CA THR A 64 -8.85 -21.33 -16.84
C THR A 64 -7.59 -20.48 -17.02
N ALA A 65 -6.50 -20.91 -16.40
CA ALA A 65 -5.22 -21.02 -17.10
C ALA A 65 -4.81 -22.50 -17.12
N ALA A 66 -5.43 -23.28 -18.01
CA ALA A 66 -4.94 -24.60 -18.38
C ALA A 66 -4.04 -24.47 -19.61
N PRO A 67 -2.94 -25.24 -19.71
CA PRO A 67 -1.98 -25.12 -20.79
C PRO A 67 -2.60 -25.67 -22.07
N SER A 68 -2.63 -24.87 -23.14
CA SER A 68 -3.07 -25.35 -24.45
C SER A 68 -2.05 -26.37 -24.97
N THR A 69 -2.40 -27.65 -24.86
CA THR A 69 -1.76 -28.77 -25.53
C THR A 69 -1.98 -28.68 -27.05
N LEU A 70 -0.94 -29.09 -27.77
CA LEU A 70 -0.85 -29.21 -29.22
C LEU A 70 -2.06 -29.94 -29.82
N GLY A 71 -2.75 -29.28 -30.75
CA GLY A 71 -3.77 -29.87 -31.61
C GLY A 71 -3.86 -29.09 -32.91
N SER A 72 -3.45 -29.74 -34.00
CA SER A 72 -3.26 -29.16 -35.34
C SER A 72 -4.55 -28.62 -35.96
N ALA A 73 -4.53 -27.36 -36.41
CA ALA A 73 -5.36 -26.88 -37.51
C ALA A 73 -4.53 -25.92 -38.38
N LYS A 74 -4.55 -26.17 -39.69
CA LYS A 74 -3.78 -25.46 -40.74
C LYS A 74 -4.28 -24.01 -40.98
N PRO A 75 -3.48 -23.16 -41.63
CA PRO A 75 -3.50 -21.71 -41.42
C PRO A 75 -4.46 -21.00 -42.37
N ALA A 76 -5.25 -20.07 -41.83
CA ALA A 76 -5.99 -19.08 -42.62
C ALA A 76 -5.46 -17.68 -42.26
N SER A 77 -4.88 -17.03 -43.28
CA SER A 77 -4.53 -15.61 -43.43
C SER A 77 -4.16 -14.81 -42.16
N ALA A 78 -2.86 -14.55 -42.03
CA ALA A 78 -2.32 -13.54 -41.13
C ALA A 78 -2.89 -12.15 -41.45
N ALA A 79 -3.81 -11.68 -40.60
CA ALA A 79 -4.02 -10.26 -40.41
C ALA A 79 -2.86 -9.74 -39.55
N SER A 80 -2.18 -8.71 -40.05
CA SER A 80 -1.08 -8.00 -39.39
C SER A 80 -1.43 -7.62 -37.95
N PRO A 81 -0.54 -7.82 -36.96
CA PRO A 81 -0.76 -7.29 -35.63
C PRO A 81 -0.73 -5.76 -35.71
N GLU A 82 -1.80 -5.13 -35.20
CA GLU A 82 -1.84 -3.68 -34.96
C GLU A 82 -0.57 -3.27 -34.20
N ALA A 83 0.14 -2.32 -34.79
CA ALA A 83 1.34 -1.74 -34.21
C ALA A 83 0.98 -1.13 -32.85
N VAL A 84 1.46 -1.76 -31.78
CA VAL A 84 1.49 -1.16 -30.45
C VAL A 84 2.38 0.09 -30.56
N THR A 85 1.73 1.24 -30.60
CA THR A 85 2.37 2.55 -30.65
C THR A 85 2.84 2.90 -29.24
N TRP A 86 4.12 3.24 -29.13
CA TRP A 86 4.84 3.46 -27.87
C TRP A 86 4.53 4.81 -27.19
N GLU A 87 3.36 5.40 -27.46
CA GLU A 87 2.96 6.70 -26.89
C GLU A 87 2.37 6.58 -25.48
N ASP A 88 2.09 5.36 -24.99
CA ASP A 88 1.45 5.11 -23.69
C ASP A 88 2.42 4.83 -22.52
N VAL A 89 3.75 4.93 -22.72
CA VAL A 89 4.75 4.60 -21.68
C VAL A 89 4.86 5.69 -20.60
N ASP A 90 4.44 6.92 -20.87
CA ASP A 90 4.40 7.99 -19.86
C ASP A 90 3.33 7.76 -18.77
N SER A 91 2.49 6.71 -18.91
CA SER A 91 1.42 6.40 -17.94
C SER A 91 1.86 5.51 -16.77
N THR A 92 3.08 4.94 -16.75
CA THR A 92 3.52 3.98 -15.72
C THR A 92 4.61 4.50 -14.78
N ASP A 93 5.04 5.75 -14.93
CA ASP A 93 5.90 6.41 -13.94
C ASP A 93 5.07 6.87 -12.73
N LEU A 94 5.02 6.01 -11.72
CA LEU A 94 4.53 6.32 -10.37
C LEU A 94 5.53 7.20 -9.61
N VAL A 95 5.76 8.40 -10.13
CA VAL A 95 6.27 9.54 -9.36
C VAL A 95 5.06 10.41 -9.06
N HIS A 96 4.47 10.24 -7.87
CA HIS A 96 3.48 11.18 -7.35
C HIS A 96 4.13 12.53 -6.99
N THR A 97 4.57 13.28 -7.99
CA THR A 97 4.96 14.68 -7.87
C THR A 97 3.84 15.54 -8.42
N ASN A 98 3.00 16.12 -7.55
CA ASN A 98 2.29 17.39 -7.72
C ASN A 98 1.84 17.84 -9.13
N GLU A 99 1.39 16.94 -10.00
CA GLU A 99 0.82 17.29 -11.32
C GLU A 99 -0.65 17.73 -11.24
N GLN A 100 -1.24 17.73 -10.04
CA GLN A 100 -2.60 18.25 -9.83
C GLN A 100 -2.70 19.78 -9.95
N ILE A 101 -1.60 20.52 -10.13
CA ILE A 101 -1.63 21.99 -10.22
C ILE A 101 -1.36 22.51 -11.65
N ARG A 102 -0.95 21.66 -12.61
CA ARG A 102 -0.52 22.13 -13.95
C ARG A 102 -1.01 21.30 -15.14
N ALA A 103 -2.07 20.51 -15.01
CA ALA A 103 -2.85 20.15 -16.17
C ALA A 103 -3.63 21.39 -16.64
N VAL A 104 -3.20 21.91 -17.79
CA VAL A 104 -3.84 22.92 -18.63
C VAL A 104 -5.35 22.88 -18.52
N ALA A 105 -5.95 24.07 -18.39
CA ALA A 105 -7.38 24.33 -18.49
C ALA A 105 -7.97 23.62 -19.71
N SER A 106 -8.39 22.37 -19.52
CA SER A 106 -9.42 21.77 -20.34
C SER A 106 -10.66 22.61 -20.09
N GLU A 107 -11.28 23.08 -21.17
CA GLU A 107 -12.55 23.78 -21.09
C GLU A 107 -13.48 23.04 -20.13
N PRO A 108 -14.24 23.75 -19.27
CA PRO A 108 -15.09 23.12 -18.29
C PRO A 108 -16.15 22.32 -19.02
N ARG A 109 -15.89 21.02 -19.28
CA ARG A 109 -16.94 20.02 -19.46
C ARG A 109 -17.91 20.30 -18.32
N PRO A 110 -19.18 20.62 -18.59
CA PRO A 110 -20.09 21.03 -17.54
C PRO A 110 -20.15 19.88 -16.54
N ALA A 111 -19.47 20.05 -15.41
CA ALA A 111 -19.60 19.13 -14.30
C ALA A 111 -21.09 19.09 -14.04
N LEU A 112 -21.72 17.93 -14.25
CA LEU A 112 -23.11 17.67 -13.89
C LEU A 112 -23.27 18.24 -12.48
N ARG A 113 -23.91 19.41 -12.38
CA ARG A 113 -24.04 20.11 -11.10
C ARG A 113 -24.86 19.18 -10.22
N ARG A 114 -24.20 18.54 -9.26
CA ARG A 114 -24.90 17.71 -8.29
C ARG A 114 -25.92 18.60 -7.59
N PRO A 115 -27.15 18.12 -7.36
CA PRO A 115 -28.12 18.90 -6.62
C PRO A 115 -27.56 19.22 -5.24
N TYR A 116 -27.81 20.44 -4.76
CA TYR A 116 -27.39 20.83 -3.43
C TYR A 116 -28.16 20.01 -2.40
N LEU A 117 -27.42 19.34 -1.51
CA LEU A 117 -27.93 18.66 -0.33
C LEU A 117 -27.01 18.99 0.85
N PRO A 118 -27.55 19.12 2.08
CA PRO A 118 -26.76 19.40 3.28
C PRO A 118 -26.01 18.14 3.75
N LEU A 119 -25.00 17.71 2.99
CA LEU A 119 -24.24 16.48 3.25
C LEU A 119 -23.57 16.46 4.63
N GLY A 120 -23.25 17.62 5.20
CA GLY A 120 -22.72 17.72 6.56
C GLY A 120 -23.72 17.28 7.63
N GLU A 121 -25.00 17.62 7.49
CA GLU A 121 -26.04 17.17 8.41
C GLU A 121 -26.40 15.70 8.16
N VAL A 122 -26.45 15.28 6.89
CA VAL A 122 -26.67 13.88 6.52
C VAL A 122 -25.58 12.98 7.10
N ALA A 123 -24.32 13.41 7.09
CA ALA A 123 -23.21 12.67 7.70
C ALA A 123 -23.33 12.56 9.23
N LYS A 124 -23.89 13.56 9.92
CA LYS A 124 -24.17 13.47 11.36
C LYS A 124 -25.26 12.44 11.65
N ILE A 125 -26.29 12.39 10.81
CA ILE A 125 -27.38 11.40 10.89
C ILE A 125 -26.83 10.00 10.63
N GLU A 126 -25.94 9.84 9.64
CA GLU A 126 -25.26 8.57 9.36
C GLU A 126 -24.42 8.11 10.55
N LEU A 127 -23.59 9.00 11.11
CA LEU A 127 -22.76 8.72 12.28
C LEU A 127 -23.60 8.32 13.50
N GLN A 128 -24.74 8.98 13.71
CA GLN A 128 -25.68 8.61 14.77
C GLN A 128 -26.27 7.22 14.54
N GLY A 129 -26.60 6.86 13.29
CA GLY A 129 -27.02 5.52 12.91
C GLY A 129 -25.94 4.46 13.21
N ASP A 130 -24.68 4.76 12.91
CA ASP A 130 -23.53 3.90 13.23
C ASP A 130 -23.43 3.69 14.75
N TYR A 131 -23.48 4.76 15.56
CA TYR A 131 -23.46 4.67 17.03
C TYR A 131 -24.63 3.86 17.62
N LEU A 132 -25.85 4.04 17.10
CA LEU A 132 -27.01 3.26 17.53
C LEU A 132 -26.87 1.79 17.16
N THR A 133 -26.29 1.49 16.00
CA THR A 133 -26.01 0.12 15.57
C THR A 133 -25.01 -0.58 16.48
N GLU A 134 -23.91 0.10 16.82
CA GLU A 134 -22.91 -0.38 17.78
C GLU A 134 -23.49 -0.53 19.19
N GLY A 135 -24.41 0.36 19.58
CA GLY A 135 -25.12 0.34 20.86
C GLY A 135 -26.27 -0.69 20.96
N GLY A 136 -26.59 -1.42 19.90
CA GLY A 136 -27.64 -2.46 19.91
C GLY A 136 -29.06 -1.97 19.54
N LEU A 137 -29.26 -0.68 19.27
CA LEU A 137 -30.55 -0.09 18.92
C LEU A 137 -30.80 -0.17 17.40
N HIS A 138 -31.00 -1.39 16.92
CA HIS A 138 -31.01 -1.69 15.47
C HIS A 138 -32.20 -1.11 14.71
N GLN A 139 -33.37 -0.97 15.35
CA GLN A 139 -34.57 -0.44 14.70
C GLN A 139 -34.44 1.07 14.45
N GLU A 140 -33.94 1.82 15.43
CA GLU A 140 -33.68 3.25 15.27
C GLU A 140 -32.60 3.46 14.19
N ALA A 141 -31.48 2.73 14.29
CA ALA A 141 -30.41 2.82 13.30
C ALA A 141 -30.89 2.59 11.85
N LEU A 142 -31.82 1.64 11.65
CA LEU A 142 -32.41 1.37 10.35
C LEU A 142 -33.16 2.59 9.77
N GLU A 143 -33.87 3.34 10.62
CA GLU A 143 -34.58 4.56 10.22
C GLU A 143 -33.60 5.67 9.84
N TYR A 144 -32.54 5.87 10.65
CA TYR A 144 -31.46 6.81 10.35
C TYR A 144 -30.79 6.47 9.00
N TYR A 145 -30.42 5.21 8.77
CA TYR A 145 -29.84 4.80 7.48
C TYR A 145 -30.81 4.95 6.31
N GLY A 146 -32.11 4.72 6.50
CA GLY A 146 -33.11 4.94 5.47
C GLY A 146 -33.17 6.39 4.99
N VAL A 147 -33.12 7.35 5.94
CA VAL A 147 -33.08 8.79 5.63
C VAL A 147 -31.79 9.15 4.88
N VAL A 148 -30.64 8.67 5.37
CA VAL A 148 -29.33 8.93 4.75
C VAL A 148 -29.24 8.33 3.35
N ALA A 149 -29.68 7.08 3.17
CA ALA A 149 -29.70 6.42 1.88
C ALA A 149 -30.52 7.22 0.86
N LYS A 150 -31.68 7.74 1.27
CA LYS A 150 -32.51 8.57 0.38
C LYS A 150 -31.83 9.88 0.00
N ALA A 151 -31.17 10.53 0.97
CA ALA A 151 -30.40 11.74 0.70
C ALA A 151 -29.22 11.48 -0.26
N TYR A 152 -28.52 10.36 -0.08
CA TYR A 152 -27.41 9.96 -0.95
C TYR A 152 -27.87 9.59 -2.35
N GLU A 153 -29.01 8.93 -2.52
CA GLU A 153 -29.61 8.65 -3.84
C GLU A 153 -29.90 9.93 -4.64
N LEU A 154 -30.25 11.02 -3.96
CA LEU A 154 -30.45 12.33 -4.59
C LEU A 154 -29.10 13.04 -4.87
N ALA A 155 -28.13 12.91 -3.97
CA ALA A 155 -26.86 13.63 -4.05
C ALA A 155 -25.88 13.02 -5.07
N TYR A 156 -25.86 11.69 -5.19
CA TYR A 156 -24.83 10.95 -5.92
C TYR A 156 -25.36 10.27 -7.18
N PRO A 157 -24.55 10.17 -8.25
CA PRO A 157 -24.88 9.38 -9.44
C PRO A 157 -25.12 7.89 -9.10
N LYS A 158 -25.92 7.21 -9.92
CA LYS A 158 -26.39 5.82 -9.70
C LYS A 158 -25.32 4.80 -9.31
N HIS A 159 -24.09 4.92 -9.83
CA HIS A 159 -23.01 3.95 -9.60
C HIS A 159 -21.91 4.46 -8.65
N HIS A 160 -22.24 5.41 -7.77
CA HIS A 160 -21.27 6.02 -6.86
C HIS A 160 -20.97 5.11 -5.65
N PRO A 161 -19.70 4.97 -5.21
CA PRO A 161 -19.33 4.05 -4.12
C PRO A 161 -20.00 4.38 -2.77
N GLN A 162 -20.31 5.66 -2.50
CA GLN A 162 -21.04 6.00 -1.26
C GLN A 162 -22.49 5.47 -1.24
N LEU A 163 -23.11 5.27 -2.41
CA LEU A 163 -24.43 4.61 -2.49
C LEU A 163 -24.32 3.12 -2.16
N ALA A 164 -23.26 2.45 -2.63
CA ALA A 164 -22.99 1.07 -2.24
C ALA A 164 -22.74 0.98 -0.73
N GLY A 165 -21.88 1.86 -0.18
CA GLY A 165 -21.55 1.87 1.25
C GLY A 165 -22.78 2.03 2.16
N ILE A 166 -23.64 3.02 1.89
CA ILE A 166 -24.85 3.19 2.72
C ILE A 166 -25.82 2.03 2.57
N ARG A 167 -25.93 1.40 1.39
CA ARG A 167 -26.76 0.21 1.18
C ARG A 167 -26.25 -1.00 1.95
N VAL A 168 -24.92 -1.16 2.07
CA VAL A 168 -24.32 -2.21 2.91
C VAL A 168 -24.65 -1.98 4.39
N LYS A 169 -24.53 -0.75 4.90
CA LYS A 169 -24.93 -0.41 6.28
C LYS A 169 -26.42 -0.68 6.53
N LEU A 170 -27.27 -0.30 5.58
CA LEU A 170 -28.71 -0.52 5.63
C LEU A 170 -29.05 -2.02 5.60
N ALA A 171 -28.34 -2.81 4.78
CA ALA A 171 -28.45 -4.26 4.78
C ALA A 171 -28.10 -4.85 6.16
N GLY A 172 -26.99 -4.43 6.76
CA GLY A 172 -26.60 -4.83 8.11
C GLY A 172 -27.68 -4.51 9.16
N ALA A 173 -28.30 -3.33 9.09
CA ALA A 173 -29.41 -2.95 9.98
C ALA A 173 -30.68 -3.80 9.74
N PHE A 174 -31.03 -4.09 8.48
CA PHE A 174 -32.14 -4.99 8.16
C PHE A 174 -31.89 -6.42 8.69
N ARG A 175 -30.66 -6.92 8.58
CA ARG A 175 -30.30 -8.24 9.11
C ARG A 175 -30.51 -8.30 10.61
N ARG A 176 -30.00 -7.31 11.34
CA ARG A 176 -30.11 -7.23 12.80
C ARG A 176 -31.53 -7.01 13.32
N THR A 177 -32.43 -6.48 12.49
CA THR A 177 -33.88 -6.36 12.78
C THR A 177 -34.71 -7.56 12.31
N GLY A 178 -34.06 -8.62 11.79
CA GLY A 178 -34.72 -9.85 11.34
C GLY A 178 -35.33 -9.79 9.93
N ARG A 179 -35.16 -8.68 9.20
CA ARG A 179 -35.70 -8.50 7.83
C ARG A 179 -34.71 -9.05 6.79
N LEU A 180 -34.47 -10.35 6.84
CA LEU A 180 -33.39 -11.01 6.09
C LEU A 180 -33.54 -10.88 4.56
N GLY A 181 -34.75 -11.02 4.02
CA GLY A 181 -34.99 -10.88 2.57
C GLY A 181 -34.66 -9.47 2.05
N SER A 182 -35.03 -8.44 2.81
CA SER A 182 -34.68 -7.05 2.47
C SER A 182 -33.17 -6.80 2.60
N SER A 183 -32.53 -7.42 3.60
CA SER A 183 -31.09 -7.32 3.79
C SER A 183 -30.32 -7.91 2.59
N LYS A 184 -30.65 -9.14 2.18
CA LYS A 184 -30.04 -9.80 1.01
C LYS A 184 -30.20 -8.97 -0.26
N ALA A 185 -31.42 -8.46 -0.52
CA ALA A 185 -31.68 -7.60 -1.67
C ALA A 185 -30.82 -6.31 -1.67
N ASN A 186 -30.57 -5.71 -0.50
CA ASN A 186 -29.69 -4.54 -0.40
C ASN A 186 -28.22 -4.88 -0.63
N CYS A 187 -27.73 -6.02 -0.11
CA CYS A 187 -26.37 -6.51 -0.40
C CYS A 187 -26.18 -6.76 -1.90
N GLU A 188 -27.10 -7.47 -2.55
CA GLU A 188 -27.06 -7.74 -3.99
C GLU A 188 -27.10 -6.44 -4.81
N ALA A 189 -27.95 -5.50 -4.42
CA ALA A 189 -28.00 -4.20 -5.08
C ALA A 189 -26.71 -3.37 -4.87
N ALA A 190 -26.06 -3.48 -3.72
CA ALA A 190 -24.75 -2.85 -3.48
C ALA A 190 -23.66 -3.48 -4.36
N LEU A 191 -23.63 -4.81 -4.48
CA LEU A 191 -22.71 -5.52 -5.36
C LEU A 191 -22.93 -5.14 -6.84
N GLN A 192 -24.18 -5.02 -7.30
CA GLN A 192 -24.49 -4.55 -8.66
C GLN A 192 -24.00 -3.11 -8.93
N ILE A 193 -24.10 -2.23 -7.93
CA ILE A 193 -23.54 -0.87 -8.01
C ILE A 193 -22.02 -0.93 -8.16
N LEU A 194 -21.35 -1.81 -7.39
CA LEU A 194 -19.90 -1.99 -7.42
C LEU A 194 -19.43 -2.65 -8.73
N ASP A 195 -20.17 -3.62 -9.27
CA ASP A 195 -19.93 -4.25 -10.58
C ASP A 195 -19.97 -3.22 -11.72
N SER A 196 -20.88 -2.26 -11.62
CA SER A 196 -21.06 -1.19 -12.63
C SER A 196 -20.05 -0.06 -12.46
N ALA A 197 -19.30 0.00 -11.36
CA ALA A 197 -18.28 1.00 -11.11
C ALA A 197 -16.97 0.62 -11.83
N ALA A 198 -16.29 1.60 -12.42
CA ALA A 198 -15.06 1.32 -13.18
C ALA A 198 -13.88 0.86 -12.29
N GLN A 199 -13.80 1.35 -11.06
CA GLN A 199 -12.73 1.03 -10.08
C GLN A 199 -13.29 1.04 -8.65
N PRO A 200 -14.11 0.03 -8.30
CA PRO A 200 -14.69 -0.07 -6.96
C PRO A 200 -13.57 -0.22 -5.90
N PRO A 201 -13.74 0.42 -4.72
CA PRO A 201 -12.77 0.27 -3.63
C PRO A 201 -12.86 -1.13 -3.02
N LEU A 202 -11.70 -1.75 -2.77
CA LEU A 202 -11.60 -3.13 -2.32
C LEU A 202 -12.30 -3.35 -0.97
N GLU A 203 -12.17 -2.38 -0.07
CA GLU A 203 -12.81 -2.39 1.24
C GLU A 203 -14.33 -2.56 1.16
N LEU A 204 -15.01 -1.79 0.29
CA LEU A 204 -16.47 -1.89 0.16
C LEU A 204 -16.91 -3.20 -0.49
N ILE A 205 -16.09 -3.77 -1.38
CA ILE A 205 -16.37 -5.08 -1.97
C ILE A 205 -16.35 -6.16 -0.89
N VAL A 206 -15.29 -6.20 -0.09
CA VAL A 206 -15.12 -7.17 0.99
C VAL A 206 -16.21 -7.00 2.04
N GLU A 207 -16.55 -5.76 2.42
CA GLU A 207 -17.63 -5.47 3.36
C GLU A 207 -19.00 -5.91 2.82
N ALA A 208 -19.29 -5.67 1.54
CA ALA A 208 -20.55 -6.10 0.91
C ALA A 208 -20.67 -7.64 0.84
N LEU A 209 -19.58 -8.33 0.50
CA LEU A 209 -19.53 -9.80 0.50
C LEU A 209 -19.64 -10.37 1.92
N PHE A 210 -19.02 -9.70 2.90
CA PHE A 210 -19.10 -10.08 4.31
C PHE A 210 -20.53 -9.99 4.84
N GLU A 211 -21.23 -8.86 4.62
CA GLU A 211 -22.62 -8.73 5.02
C GLU A 211 -23.53 -9.70 4.24
N LEU A 212 -23.25 -9.96 2.95
CA LEU A 212 -23.95 -11.02 2.21
C LEU A 212 -23.75 -12.41 2.85
N GLY A 213 -22.53 -12.74 3.27
CA GLY A 213 -22.23 -13.97 4.02
C GLY A 213 -23.02 -14.07 5.31
N LEU A 214 -23.01 -13.00 6.14
CA LEU A 214 -23.75 -12.95 7.41
C LEU A 214 -25.28 -13.04 7.20
N THR A 215 -25.82 -12.42 6.17
CA THR A 215 -27.26 -12.54 5.85
C THR A 215 -27.62 -13.94 5.42
N SER A 216 -26.75 -14.58 4.63
CA SER A 216 -26.97 -15.94 4.12
C SER A 216 -26.87 -16.97 5.25
N GLU A 217 -25.94 -16.77 6.19
CA GLU A 217 -25.83 -17.56 7.43
C GLU A 217 -27.11 -17.43 8.28
N ALA A 218 -27.61 -16.21 8.47
CA ALA A 218 -28.85 -15.97 9.22
C ALA A 218 -30.10 -16.58 8.55
N MET A 219 -30.05 -16.81 7.23
CA MET A 219 -31.08 -17.50 6.46
C MET A 219 -30.89 -19.02 6.41
N ASP A 220 -29.84 -19.55 7.08
CA ASP A 220 -29.42 -20.95 7.04
C ASP A 220 -29.09 -21.46 5.62
N ASP A 221 -28.57 -20.59 4.76
CA ASP A 221 -28.16 -20.94 3.40
C ASP A 221 -26.84 -21.75 3.42
N ALA A 222 -26.75 -22.76 2.56
CA ALA A 222 -25.53 -23.54 2.39
C ALA A 222 -24.36 -22.69 1.87
N ALA A 223 -24.67 -21.64 1.10
CA ALA A 223 -23.72 -20.77 0.39
C ALA A 223 -23.00 -19.73 1.28
N ALA A 224 -23.34 -19.59 2.57
CA ALA A 224 -22.73 -18.55 3.41
C ALA A 224 -21.19 -18.66 3.49
N GLY A 225 -20.67 -19.88 3.65
CA GLY A 225 -19.23 -20.14 3.69
C GLY A 225 -18.50 -19.71 2.41
N SER A 226 -19.09 -19.90 1.23
CA SER A 226 -18.45 -19.52 -0.03
C SER A 226 -18.33 -18.01 -0.18
N PHE A 227 -19.25 -17.21 0.35
CA PHE A 227 -19.13 -15.75 0.29
C PHE A 227 -17.96 -15.22 1.12
N PHE A 228 -17.67 -15.83 2.27
CA PHE A 228 -16.50 -15.48 3.07
C PHE A 228 -15.19 -15.86 2.35
N GLU A 229 -15.14 -17.02 1.70
CA GLU A 229 -13.98 -17.44 0.90
C GLU A 229 -13.81 -16.55 -0.34
N GLU A 230 -14.90 -16.18 -1.03
CA GLU A 230 -14.88 -15.22 -2.14
C GLU A 230 -14.26 -13.87 -1.70
N ALA A 231 -14.64 -13.36 -0.53
CA ALA A 231 -14.09 -12.11 0.00
C ALA A 231 -12.56 -12.21 0.21
N VAL A 232 -12.07 -13.32 0.76
CA VAL A 232 -10.65 -13.54 1.04
C VAL A 232 -9.85 -13.75 -0.24
N THR A 233 -10.39 -14.49 -1.22
CA THR A 233 -9.73 -14.66 -2.53
C THR A 233 -9.56 -13.34 -3.27
N VAL A 234 -10.54 -12.43 -3.19
CA VAL A 234 -10.45 -11.07 -3.72
C VAL A 234 -9.36 -10.26 -3.00
N VAL A 235 -9.22 -10.41 -1.69
CA VAL A 235 -8.13 -9.77 -0.92
C VAL A 235 -6.77 -10.34 -1.33
N ASP A 236 -6.59 -11.66 -1.37
CA ASP A 236 -5.31 -12.27 -1.71
C ASP A 236 -4.80 -11.92 -3.11
N THR A 237 -5.71 -11.66 -4.06
CA THR A 237 -5.37 -11.35 -5.45
C THR A 237 -5.08 -9.87 -5.69
N PHE A 238 -5.83 -8.96 -5.07
CA PHE A 238 -5.78 -7.53 -5.40
C PHE A 238 -5.25 -6.62 -4.29
N HIS A 239 -5.20 -7.07 -3.03
CA HIS A 239 -4.76 -6.25 -1.89
C HIS A 239 -3.23 -6.15 -1.80
N ASN A 240 -2.70 -4.96 -1.52
CA ASN A 240 -1.28 -4.78 -1.21
C ASN A 240 -1.07 -4.79 0.32
N SER A 241 -0.73 -5.96 0.84
CA SER A 241 -0.56 -6.15 2.28
C SER A 241 0.54 -5.30 2.92
N GLY A 242 1.49 -4.76 2.17
CA GLY A 242 2.58 -3.93 2.68
C GLY A 242 2.30 -2.42 2.71
N GLN A 243 1.35 -1.93 1.92
CA GLN A 243 1.17 -0.50 1.69
C GLN A 243 0.74 0.26 2.96
N SER A 244 -0.06 -0.36 3.82
CA SER A 244 -0.56 0.27 5.06
C SER A 244 0.56 0.68 6.04
N HIS A 245 1.69 -0.04 6.05
CA HIS A 245 2.79 0.19 6.99
C HIS A 245 4.06 0.76 6.35
N LYS A 246 4.02 1.12 5.06
CA LYS A 246 5.17 1.65 4.31
C LYS A 246 5.89 2.80 5.04
N MET A 247 5.11 3.75 5.56
CA MET A 247 5.63 4.93 6.28
C MET A 247 5.77 4.74 7.79
N LEU A 248 5.28 3.61 8.32
CA LEU A 248 5.26 3.31 9.76
C LEU A 248 6.46 2.45 10.17
N ARG A 249 6.92 1.59 9.27
CA ARG A 249 7.91 0.54 9.53
C ARG A 249 9.24 1.05 10.08
N LEU A 250 9.72 2.19 9.58
CA LEU A 250 11.01 2.77 10.01
C LEU A 250 10.91 3.75 11.19
N LEU A 251 9.70 4.04 11.68
CA LEU A 251 9.49 5.02 12.76
C LEU A 251 10.24 4.70 14.06
N PRO A 252 10.41 3.43 14.49
CA PRO A 252 11.25 3.07 15.63
C PRO A 252 12.68 3.63 15.59
N ARG A 253 13.20 3.95 14.40
CA ARG A 253 14.55 4.52 14.22
C ARG A 253 14.64 6.01 14.57
N LEU A 254 13.51 6.70 14.76
CA LEU A 254 13.47 8.10 15.19
C LEU A 254 13.87 8.26 16.67
N GLY A 255 13.59 7.24 17.49
CA GLY A 255 13.92 7.23 18.91
C GLY A 255 15.42 7.40 19.15
N ARG A 256 15.82 8.53 19.76
CA ARG A 256 17.24 8.86 20.03
C ARG A 256 17.66 8.61 21.47
N ARG A 257 16.71 8.40 22.38
CA ARG A 257 16.95 8.20 23.81
C ARG A 257 16.63 6.76 24.19
N PHE A 258 17.34 6.24 25.20
CA PHE A 258 17.14 4.87 25.69
C PHE A 258 16.73 4.81 27.16
N ASN A 259 17.11 5.80 27.98
CA ASN A 259 16.77 5.78 29.42
C ASN A 259 15.38 6.40 29.71
N LEU A 260 14.97 7.40 28.93
CA LEU A 260 13.68 8.09 29.02
C LEU A 260 13.16 8.28 27.60
N ASN A 261 11.84 8.26 27.41
CA ASN A 261 11.17 8.33 26.12
C ASN A 261 11.61 7.21 25.15
N PHE A 262 11.86 6.01 25.68
CA PHE A 262 12.33 4.88 24.87
C PHE A 262 11.18 4.21 24.09
N GLU A 263 9.93 4.50 24.42
CA GLU A 263 8.74 4.08 23.68
C GLU A 263 8.79 4.52 22.20
N GLU A 264 9.50 5.61 21.88
CA GLU A 264 9.77 6.01 20.49
C GLU A 264 10.48 4.91 19.67
N LYS A 265 11.23 4.02 20.32
CA LYS A 265 11.92 2.87 19.70
C LYS A 265 11.05 1.62 19.59
N PHE A 266 9.88 1.63 20.22
CA PHE A 266 8.94 0.51 20.27
C PHE A 266 7.55 0.92 19.81
N LEU A 267 7.45 1.99 19.02
CA LEU A 267 6.19 2.42 18.42
C LEU A 267 5.60 1.27 17.61
N TYR A 268 4.38 0.92 17.96
CA TYR A 268 3.61 -0.12 17.32
C TYR A 268 2.29 0.45 16.83
N PHE A 269 1.95 0.12 15.59
CA PHE A 269 0.68 0.48 14.96
C PHE A 269 0.01 -0.82 14.58
N SER A 270 -1.22 -1.02 15.07
CA SER A 270 -1.96 -2.25 14.82
C SER A 270 -2.40 -2.31 13.36
N PRO A 271 -2.26 -3.46 12.68
CA PRO A 271 -2.78 -3.59 11.32
C PRO A 271 -4.30 -3.46 11.26
N PHE A 272 -5.02 -3.77 12.34
CA PHE A 272 -6.47 -3.64 12.41
C PHE A 272 -6.96 -2.18 12.34
N ASP A 273 -6.15 -1.21 12.78
CA ASP A 273 -6.50 0.23 12.71
C ASP A 273 -6.07 0.85 11.37
N TYR A 274 -4.97 0.33 10.81
CA TYR A 274 -4.36 0.91 9.62
C TYR A 274 -4.78 0.24 8.30
N ASP A 275 -5.48 -0.89 8.39
CA ASP A 275 -5.88 -1.69 7.25
C ASP A 275 -7.24 -2.36 7.50
N ARG A 276 -8.31 -1.64 7.16
CA ARG A 276 -9.68 -2.13 7.37
C ARG A 276 -10.01 -3.32 6.47
N VAL A 277 -9.42 -3.40 5.28
CA VAL A 277 -9.58 -4.57 4.38
C VAL A 277 -9.06 -5.83 5.07
N PHE A 278 -7.88 -5.76 5.69
CA PHE A 278 -7.32 -6.85 6.48
C PHE A 278 -8.24 -7.25 7.65
N ALA A 279 -8.77 -6.29 8.41
CA ALA A 279 -9.67 -6.57 9.52
C ALA A 279 -10.98 -7.24 9.06
N LEU A 280 -11.56 -6.79 7.95
CA LEU A 280 -12.76 -7.39 7.36
C LEU A 280 -12.49 -8.82 6.86
N ALA A 281 -11.34 -9.05 6.22
CA ALA A 281 -10.94 -10.39 5.77
C ALA A 281 -10.75 -11.35 6.95
N ASP A 282 -10.14 -10.88 8.04
CA ASP A 282 -9.97 -11.65 9.28
C ASP A 282 -11.33 -12.05 9.88
N GLN A 283 -12.29 -11.12 9.91
CA GLN A 283 -13.66 -11.39 10.36
C GLN A 283 -14.42 -12.36 9.44
N CYS A 284 -14.21 -12.27 8.11
CA CYS A 284 -14.76 -13.24 7.17
C CYS A 284 -14.28 -14.66 7.49
N LEU A 285 -12.97 -14.82 7.73
CA LEU A 285 -12.38 -16.12 8.05
C LEU A 285 -12.82 -16.64 9.41
N GLU A 286 -12.93 -15.77 10.43
CA GLU A 286 -13.48 -16.15 11.74
C GLU A 286 -14.92 -16.69 11.64
N ARG A 287 -15.76 -16.01 10.86
CA ARG A 287 -17.15 -16.43 10.65
C ARG A 287 -17.25 -17.70 9.82
N ALA A 288 -16.42 -17.84 8.78
CA ALA A 288 -16.33 -19.06 7.99
C ALA A 288 -15.89 -20.26 8.86
N GLU A 289 -14.94 -20.07 9.77
CA GLU A 289 -14.50 -21.10 10.71
C GLU A 289 -15.67 -21.58 11.57
N ALA A 290 -16.37 -20.65 12.24
CA ALA A 290 -17.52 -20.96 13.08
C ALA A 290 -18.62 -21.69 12.29
N PHE A 291 -18.87 -21.25 11.04
CA PHE A 291 -19.84 -21.86 10.14
C PHE A 291 -19.48 -23.30 9.77
N TYR A 292 -18.22 -23.58 9.40
CA TYR A 292 -17.78 -24.94 9.09
C TYR A 292 -17.71 -25.85 10.33
N GLN A 293 -17.34 -25.29 11.49
CA GLN A 293 -17.39 -26.00 12.77
C GLN A 293 -18.82 -26.46 13.09
N ALA A 294 -19.82 -25.58 12.95
CA ALA A 294 -21.22 -25.91 13.21
C ALA A 294 -21.75 -27.05 12.30
N ARG A 295 -21.19 -27.18 11.08
CA ARG A 295 -21.54 -28.24 10.12
C ARG A 295 -20.64 -29.48 10.18
N ASN A 296 -19.71 -29.53 11.13
CA ASN A 296 -18.71 -30.60 11.27
C ASN A 296 -17.80 -30.79 10.04
N ASP A 297 -17.59 -29.76 9.20
CA ASP A 297 -16.66 -29.80 8.08
C ASP A 297 -15.23 -29.50 8.55
N ARG A 298 -14.50 -30.55 8.96
CA ARG A 298 -13.11 -30.44 9.41
C ARG A 298 -12.17 -29.92 8.32
N ALA A 299 -12.44 -30.24 7.04
CA ALA A 299 -11.58 -29.84 5.95
C ALA A 299 -11.72 -28.33 5.66
N GLY A 300 -12.95 -27.81 5.71
CA GLY A 300 -13.24 -26.38 5.65
C GLY A 300 -12.55 -25.60 6.77
N VAL A 301 -12.69 -26.05 8.02
CA VAL A 301 -12.05 -25.40 9.19
C VAL A 301 -10.53 -25.30 9.03
N MET A 302 -9.87 -26.40 8.66
CA MET A 302 -8.40 -26.41 8.49
C MET A 302 -7.94 -25.44 7.40
N ARG A 303 -8.67 -25.37 6.27
CA ARG A 303 -8.36 -24.47 5.16
C ARG A 303 -8.47 -23.01 5.56
N VAL A 304 -9.58 -22.64 6.21
CA VAL A 304 -9.86 -21.27 6.66
C VAL A 304 -8.83 -20.82 7.70
N LEU A 305 -8.49 -21.68 8.67
CA LEU A 305 -7.47 -21.38 9.68
C LEU A 305 -6.08 -21.20 9.06
N GLN A 306 -5.73 -22.03 8.08
CA GLN A 306 -4.48 -21.90 7.36
C GLN A 306 -4.42 -20.55 6.61
N GLN A 307 -5.47 -20.19 5.88
CA GLN A 307 -5.54 -18.91 5.17
C GLN A 307 -5.47 -17.72 6.13
N ARG A 308 -6.17 -17.78 7.27
CA ARG A 308 -6.15 -16.73 8.31
C ARG A 308 -4.75 -16.55 8.88
N LYS A 309 -4.05 -17.65 9.13
CA LYS A 309 -2.64 -17.64 9.55
C LYS A 309 -1.73 -17.03 8.48
N GLU A 310 -1.88 -17.43 7.22
CA GLU A 310 -1.06 -16.90 6.13
C GLU A 310 -1.30 -15.40 5.92
N LEU A 311 -2.55 -14.95 6.03
CA LEU A 311 -2.94 -13.53 5.95
C LEU A 311 -2.28 -12.70 7.06
N ILE A 312 -2.30 -13.19 8.31
CA ILE A 312 -1.65 -12.48 9.43
C ILE A 312 -0.12 -12.53 9.34
N ASP A 313 0.46 -13.65 8.89
CA ASP A 313 1.90 -13.81 8.71
C ASP A 313 2.43 -12.88 7.60
N LYS A 314 1.71 -12.76 6.47
CA LYS A 314 2.02 -11.77 5.41
C LYS A 314 2.03 -10.34 5.96
N LYS A 315 1.03 -10.00 6.80
CA LYS A 315 0.95 -8.66 7.41
C LYS A 315 2.12 -8.42 8.36
N PHE A 316 2.41 -9.35 9.25
CA PHE A 316 3.54 -9.24 10.18
C PHE A 316 4.88 -9.17 9.45
N PHE A 317 5.07 -9.97 8.40
CA PHE A 317 6.27 -9.93 7.57
C PHE A 317 6.51 -8.54 6.98
N ASN A 318 5.46 -7.89 6.45
CA ASN A 318 5.57 -6.54 5.93
C ASN A 318 5.80 -5.46 6.99
N MET A 319 5.45 -5.73 8.25
CA MET A 319 5.78 -4.86 9.38
C MET A 319 7.19 -5.10 9.94
N ARG A 320 7.89 -6.17 9.55
CA ARG A 320 9.22 -6.47 10.07
C ARG A 320 10.24 -5.41 9.66
N ASP A 321 11.10 -5.05 10.59
CA ASP A 321 12.33 -4.30 10.35
C ASP A 321 13.40 -4.72 11.35
N PHE A 322 14.66 -4.51 11.01
CA PHE A 322 15.78 -4.74 11.92
C PHE A 322 16.02 -3.53 12.83
N ALA A 323 16.40 -3.79 14.08
CA ALA A 323 16.77 -2.71 14.99
C ALA A 323 17.96 -1.91 14.46
N GLY A 324 17.86 -0.58 14.56
CA GLY A 324 18.98 0.33 14.32
C GLY A 324 19.86 0.49 15.57
N ARG A 325 20.22 1.74 15.88
CA ARG A 325 20.98 2.03 17.10
C ARG A 325 20.11 1.87 18.36
N ILE A 326 20.55 1.04 19.29
CA ILE A 326 19.84 0.75 20.55
C ILE A 326 20.04 1.88 21.56
N HIS A 327 21.29 2.16 21.96
CA HIS A 327 21.58 3.16 22.98
C HIS A 327 21.40 4.60 22.51
N THR A 328 21.36 5.51 23.48
CA THR A 328 21.19 6.95 23.27
C THR A 328 22.16 7.52 22.21
N MET A 329 21.63 8.36 21.33
CA MET A 329 22.36 9.15 20.34
C MET A 329 22.16 10.63 20.65
N ARG A 330 23.25 11.38 20.82
CA ARG A 330 23.21 12.83 20.97
C ARG A 330 23.42 13.50 19.61
N GLY A 331 22.70 14.58 19.33
CA GLY A 331 22.80 15.31 18.06
C GLY A 331 22.12 14.59 16.88
N HIS A 332 22.71 14.72 15.68
CA HIS A 332 22.31 14.07 14.42
C HIS A 332 20.82 14.15 14.04
N TRP A 333 20.12 15.22 14.43
CA TRP A 333 18.68 15.38 14.17
C TRP A 333 18.31 15.37 12.67
N LYS A 334 19.26 15.75 11.80
CA LYS A 334 19.08 15.71 10.33
C LYS A 334 18.89 14.29 9.77
N ARG A 335 19.26 13.23 10.52
CA ARG A 335 19.08 11.83 10.09
C ARG A 335 17.61 11.44 9.92
N ARG A 336 16.66 12.18 10.49
CA ARG A 336 15.21 11.96 10.27
C ARG A 336 14.83 11.97 8.78
N ALA A 337 15.54 12.74 7.96
CA ALA A 337 15.30 12.81 6.51
C ALA A 337 15.66 11.51 5.77
N GLN A 338 16.58 10.71 6.32
CA GLN A 338 16.93 9.39 5.78
C GLN A 338 15.98 8.30 6.27
N VAL A 339 15.40 8.49 7.47
CA VAL A 339 14.45 7.54 8.08
C VAL A 339 13.06 7.70 7.48
N LEU A 340 12.60 8.93 7.29
CA LEU A 340 11.28 9.25 6.74
C LEU A 340 11.37 9.33 5.22
N THR A 341 11.42 8.17 4.58
CA THR A 341 11.52 8.01 3.13
C THR A 341 10.50 7.00 2.63
N ASN A 342 10.32 6.92 1.30
CA ASN A 342 9.53 5.88 0.64
C ASN A 342 10.28 4.54 0.65
N ALA A 343 10.67 4.06 1.83
CA ALA A 343 11.42 2.83 1.97
C ALA A 343 10.61 1.67 1.37
N PRO A 344 11.21 0.84 0.49
CA PRO A 344 10.49 -0.27 -0.12
C PRO A 344 10.01 -1.22 0.99
N THR A 345 8.76 -1.67 0.87
CA THR A 345 8.21 -2.72 1.73
C THR A 345 8.81 -4.07 1.31
N PRO A 346 8.84 -5.07 2.21
CA PRO A 346 9.27 -6.41 1.83
C PRO A 346 8.49 -6.97 0.62
N ASP A 347 7.18 -6.73 0.56
CA ASP A 347 6.33 -7.13 -0.58
C ASP A 347 6.75 -6.46 -1.90
N GLU A 348 6.89 -5.13 -1.93
CA GLU A 348 7.34 -4.40 -3.13
C GLU A 348 8.75 -4.82 -3.56
N LEU A 349 9.65 -5.01 -2.60
CA LEU A 349 11.03 -5.39 -2.87
C LEU A 349 11.13 -6.78 -3.53
N LEU A 350 10.31 -7.73 -3.10
CA LEU A 350 10.28 -9.07 -3.67
C LEU A 350 9.54 -9.11 -5.01
N ARG A 351 8.45 -8.34 -5.17
CA ARG A 351 7.69 -8.25 -6.43
C ARG A 351 8.49 -7.57 -7.54
N TYR A 352 9.13 -6.43 -7.23
CA TYR A 352 9.88 -5.63 -8.19
C TYR A 352 11.39 -5.82 -8.04
N SER A 353 11.81 -7.04 -7.70
CA SER A 353 13.23 -7.39 -7.70
C SER A 353 13.81 -7.08 -9.09
N PRO A 354 14.97 -6.41 -9.19
CA PRO A 354 15.54 -5.97 -10.47
C PRO A 354 15.90 -7.12 -11.42
N THR A 355 15.90 -8.37 -10.92
CA THR A 355 16.09 -9.58 -11.73
C THR A 355 14.80 -10.08 -12.39
N ILE A 356 13.64 -9.84 -11.76
CA ILE A 356 12.32 -10.26 -12.24
C ILE A 356 11.67 -9.11 -13.00
N HIS A 357 11.53 -7.96 -12.35
CA HIS A 357 11.08 -6.72 -12.96
C HIS A 357 12.30 -5.92 -13.43
N GLN A 358 12.83 -6.33 -14.58
CA GLN A 358 14.05 -5.74 -15.12
C GLN A 358 13.86 -4.27 -15.45
N VAL A 359 14.90 -3.49 -15.19
CA VAL A 359 14.94 -2.09 -15.59
C VAL A 359 15.09 -2.04 -17.11
N HIS A 360 14.11 -1.44 -17.78
CA HIS A 360 14.26 -1.15 -19.20
C HIS A 360 15.42 -0.18 -19.40
N ARG A 361 16.41 -0.60 -20.19
CA ARG A 361 17.65 0.14 -20.41
C ARG A 361 17.82 0.37 -21.90
N ASP A 362 17.53 1.59 -22.34
CA ASP A 362 17.66 2.01 -23.73
C ASP A 362 19.04 2.62 -24.00
N PHE A 363 19.81 1.99 -24.89
CA PHE A 363 21.16 2.41 -25.26
C PHE A 363 21.20 3.71 -26.06
N LYS A 364 20.06 4.16 -26.61
CA LYS A 364 19.95 5.46 -27.27
C LYS A 364 20.39 6.63 -26.38
N TYR A 365 20.23 6.49 -25.06
CA TYR A 365 20.61 7.49 -24.08
C TYR A 365 21.92 7.16 -23.34
N GLU A 366 22.65 6.15 -23.81
CA GLU A 366 23.89 5.69 -23.19
C GLU A 366 25.08 5.78 -24.14
N LEU A 367 26.28 5.72 -23.56
CA LEU A 367 27.55 5.71 -24.28
C LEU A 367 28.23 4.33 -24.30
N ASN A 368 27.62 3.35 -23.65
CA ASN A 368 28.11 1.97 -23.58
C ASN A 368 27.02 1.04 -24.09
N ALA A 369 27.38 0.08 -24.94
CA ALA A 369 26.51 -1.01 -25.35
C ALA A 369 27.24 -2.35 -25.18
N PRO A 370 26.51 -3.47 -25.08
CA PRO A 370 27.09 -4.80 -25.19
C PRO A 370 27.70 -5.03 -26.57
N MET A 371 28.64 -5.98 -26.64
CA MET A 371 29.18 -6.47 -27.92
C MET A 371 28.04 -6.94 -28.83
N GLY A 372 28.14 -6.62 -30.12
CA GLY A 372 27.09 -6.86 -31.13
C GLY A 372 26.07 -5.72 -31.28
N ARG A 373 25.89 -4.86 -30.26
CA ARG A 373 24.96 -3.69 -30.29
C ARG A 373 25.67 -2.35 -30.33
N GLU A 374 26.92 -2.33 -30.80
CA GLU A 374 27.81 -1.17 -30.85
C GLU A 374 27.24 0.04 -31.64
N LYS A 375 26.26 -0.18 -32.52
CA LYS A 375 25.64 0.90 -33.33
C LYS A 375 24.43 1.55 -32.65
N GLU A 376 23.96 1.01 -31.54
CA GLU A 376 22.74 1.47 -30.86
C GLU A 376 22.99 2.50 -29.76
N VAL A 377 24.25 2.72 -29.40
CA VAL A 377 24.66 3.80 -28.47
C VAL A 377 24.24 5.16 -29.01
N GLN A 378 24.01 6.12 -28.10
CA GLN A 378 23.62 7.50 -28.43
C GLN A 378 24.42 8.01 -29.62
N PRO A 379 23.83 8.55 -30.70
CA PRO A 379 24.58 8.96 -31.88
C PRO A 379 25.41 10.23 -31.62
N GLY A 380 26.43 10.47 -32.44
CA GLY A 380 27.18 11.73 -32.44
C GLY A 380 27.73 12.05 -33.82
N VAL A 381 27.82 13.33 -34.14
CA VAL A 381 28.31 13.81 -35.43
C VAL A 381 29.84 13.70 -35.47
N ASN A 382 30.39 13.18 -36.57
CA ASN A 382 31.84 13.04 -36.79
C ASN A 382 32.56 12.24 -35.69
N ARG A 383 31.96 11.14 -35.24
CA ARG A 383 32.60 10.25 -34.28
C ARG A 383 33.77 9.50 -34.91
N VAL A 384 34.97 9.76 -34.38
CA VAL A 384 36.20 9.04 -34.72
C VAL A 384 36.69 8.34 -33.45
N VAL A 385 36.84 7.02 -33.52
CA VAL A 385 37.45 6.23 -32.44
C VAL A 385 38.95 6.46 -32.50
N LEU A 386 39.52 7.07 -31.45
CA LEU A 386 40.94 7.40 -31.38
C LEU A 386 41.78 6.22 -30.88
N ASP A 387 41.60 5.86 -29.61
CA ASP A 387 42.27 4.74 -28.94
C ASP A 387 41.43 4.30 -27.72
N MET A 388 41.89 3.28 -27.00
CA MET A 388 41.25 2.79 -25.76
C MET A 388 41.47 3.70 -24.52
N GLY A 389 42.03 4.90 -24.69
CA GLY A 389 42.25 5.83 -23.58
C GLY A 389 43.35 5.40 -22.58
N ASN A 390 44.39 4.68 -23.03
CA ASN A 390 45.42 4.16 -22.15
C ASN A 390 46.16 5.29 -21.39
N PRO A 391 46.21 5.28 -20.03
CA PRO A 391 46.82 6.36 -19.26
C PRO A 391 48.33 6.54 -19.51
N TYR A 392 49.04 5.50 -19.95
CA TYR A 392 50.50 5.53 -20.19
C TYR A 392 50.88 6.07 -21.56
N ARG A 393 49.92 6.42 -22.44
CA ARG A 393 50.20 7.02 -23.75
C ARG A 393 50.92 8.38 -23.67
N ARG A 394 50.76 9.08 -22.54
CA ARG A 394 51.41 10.35 -22.22
C ARG A 394 52.83 10.19 -21.69
N SER A 395 53.24 8.97 -21.37
CA SER A 395 54.60 8.67 -20.93
C SER A 395 55.58 8.67 -22.12
N GLY A 396 56.86 8.43 -21.84
CA GLY A 396 57.90 8.44 -22.87
C GLY A 396 57.69 7.39 -23.99
N VAL A 397 58.49 7.54 -25.06
CA VAL A 397 58.42 6.75 -26.30
C VAL A 397 58.44 5.22 -26.06
N ARG A 398 59.14 4.77 -25.00
CA ARG A 398 59.18 3.34 -24.63
C ARG A 398 57.80 2.81 -24.23
N SER A 399 57.05 3.56 -23.43
CA SER A 399 55.68 3.20 -23.04
C SER A 399 54.76 3.18 -24.26
N GLN A 400 54.89 4.15 -25.16
CA GLN A 400 54.12 4.17 -26.42
C GLN A 400 54.43 2.94 -27.31
N ARG A 401 55.70 2.51 -27.39
CA ARG A 401 56.06 1.28 -28.13
C ARG A 401 55.42 0.02 -27.56
N MET A 402 55.28 -0.07 -26.24
CA MET A 402 54.64 -1.21 -25.57
C MET A 402 53.13 -1.30 -25.83
N LEU A 403 52.50 -0.19 -26.24
CA LEU A 403 51.04 -0.11 -26.44
C LEU A 403 50.60 -0.26 -27.90
N ARG A 404 51.55 -0.36 -28.84
CA ARG A 404 51.29 -0.26 -30.28
C ARG A 404 50.22 -1.22 -30.81
N ASP A 405 50.19 -2.45 -30.32
CA ASP A 405 49.31 -3.49 -30.87
C ASP A 405 47.98 -3.62 -30.10
N ALA A 406 47.83 -2.91 -28.97
CA ALA A 406 46.68 -3.06 -28.09
C ALA A 406 45.36 -2.68 -28.80
N GLU A 407 45.36 -1.60 -29.58
CA GLU A 407 44.19 -1.13 -30.33
C GLU A 407 43.74 -2.14 -31.39
N LYS A 408 44.69 -2.63 -32.19
CA LYS A 408 44.42 -3.62 -33.24
C LYS A 408 43.90 -4.94 -32.67
N ASN A 409 44.39 -5.33 -31.49
CA ASN A 409 43.90 -6.53 -30.80
C ASN A 409 42.48 -6.32 -30.25
N PHE A 410 42.17 -5.14 -29.72
CA PHE A 410 40.83 -4.79 -29.24
C PHE A 410 39.81 -4.70 -30.38
N GLU A 411 40.20 -4.09 -31.50
CA GLU A 411 39.37 -4.03 -32.71
C GLU A 411 39.06 -5.43 -33.26
N LYS A 412 40.04 -6.34 -33.26
CA LYS A 412 39.82 -7.74 -33.63
C LYS A 412 38.87 -8.45 -32.67
N TYR A 413 39.01 -8.21 -31.37
CA TYR A 413 38.16 -8.80 -30.34
C TYR A 413 36.69 -8.43 -30.54
N ILE A 414 36.39 -7.13 -30.68
CA ILE A 414 35.01 -6.65 -30.91
C ILE A 414 34.45 -7.18 -32.24
N ARG A 415 35.29 -7.29 -33.29
CA ARG A 415 34.85 -7.78 -34.60
C ARG A 415 34.57 -9.29 -34.60
N ALA A 416 35.37 -10.10 -33.94
CA ALA A 416 35.22 -11.57 -33.96
C ALA A 416 33.86 -12.00 -33.41
N ASP A 417 33.45 -11.43 -32.28
CA ASP A 417 32.21 -11.80 -31.60
C ASP A 417 30.95 -11.20 -32.27
N ALA A 418 31.12 -10.24 -33.20
CA ALA A 418 30.03 -9.65 -33.97
C ALA A 418 29.59 -10.51 -35.18
N PHE A 419 30.34 -11.58 -35.52
CA PHE A 419 30.02 -12.48 -36.64
C PHE A 419 29.52 -13.87 -36.20
N ASP A 420 29.69 -14.25 -34.94
CA ASP A 420 29.24 -15.54 -34.38
C ASP A 420 27.86 -15.46 -33.66
N ALA A 421 27.22 -14.28 -33.67
CA ALA A 421 25.86 -14.04 -33.17
C ALA A 421 24.96 -13.52 -34.31
#